data_AF-A0A8J6GNW7-F1
#
_entry.id   AF-A0A8J6GNW7-F1
#
_cell.length_a   1.000
_cell.length_b   1.000
_cell.length_c   1.000
_cell.angle_alpha   90.00
_cell.angle_beta   90.00
_cell.angle_gamma   90.00
#
_symmetry.space_group_name_H-M   'P 1'
#
loop_
_entity.id
_entity.type
_entity.pdbx_description
1 polymer ?
#
loop_
_entity_poly.entity_id
_entity_poly.type
_entity_poly.pdbx_seq_one_letter_code
_entity_poly.pdbx_strand_id
1 'polypeptide(L)'
;MAAAAELKLLEKSLGLRPGNKYSAQGERQVPVLQTNNGPSLMGLATIATHLVKLANKEHLLGSTPEEKAIVQQWLEYRVTRVDGHSSKEDTHTLLKDLNSYLEDKVYLAGFNFTLADILLYYGLHRFIVDLTVQEKESYLNVSRWFCHIQHYPDIRQHLSSVVFIKNRLLIFRIQITSLIQHCRLYYTPSAFPEPNDSDAP
;
A
#
# COMPACT_ATOMS: atom_id res chain seq x y z
N MET A 1 0.14 0.43 -15.89
CA MET A 1 0.94 1.67 -15.91
C MET A 1 2.41 1.27 -15.96
N ALA A 2 3.31 2.11 -16.48
CA ALA A 2 4.74 1.83 -16.41
C ALA A 2 5.27 2.05 -14.98
N ALA A 3 6.17 1.20 -14.51
CA ALA A 3 6.72 1.25 -13.14
C ALA A 3 7.35 2.61 -12.78
N ALA A 4 8.00 3.29 -13.73
CA ALA A 4 8.57 4.62 -13.52
C ALA A 4 7.51 5.70 -13.23
N ALA A 5 6.30 5.59 -13.79
CA ALA A 5 5.22 6.53 -13.49
C ALA A 5 4.67 6.30 -12.08
N GLU A 6 4.58 5.05 -11.64
CA GLU A 6 4.19 4.70 -10.27
C GLU A 6 5.20 5.19 -9.22
N LEU A 7 6.50 5.11 -9.53
CA LEU A 7 7.54 5.65 -8.66
C LEU A 7 7.46 7.18 -8.53
N LYS A 8 7.10 7.90 -9.60
CA LYS A 8 6.84 9.35 -9.53
C LYS A 8 5.61 9.69 -8.69
N LEU A 9 4.54 8.89 -8.80
CA LEU A 9 3.38 9.01 -7.93
C LEU A 9 3.79 8.81 -6.47
N LEU A 10 4.54 7.76 -6.16
CA LEU A 10 5.05 7.49 -4.81
C LEU A 10 5.96 8.63 -4.30
N GLU A 11 6.90 9.12 -5.10
CA GLU A 11 7.78 10.24 -4.74
C GLU A 11 6.96 11.46 -4.29
N LYS A 12 5.92 11.80 -5.05
CA LYS A 12 5.02 12.91 -4.72
C LYS A 12 4.19 12.63 -3.47
N SER A 13 3.64 11.43 -3.30
CA SER A 13 2.83 11.09 -2.11
C SER A 13 3.65 11.05 -0.83
N LEU A 14 4.94 10.76 -0.94
CA LEU A 14 5.87 10.82 0.18
C LEU A 14 6.26 12.26 0.54
N GLY A 15 5.95 13.25 -0.29
CA GLY A 15 6.32 14.65 -0.09
C GLY A 15 7.78 14.96 -0.44
N LEU A 16 8.42 14.09 -1.24
CA LEU A 16 9.78 14.32 -1.71
C LEU A 16 9.79 15.41 -2.78
N ARG A 17 10.88 16.17 -2.84
CA ARG A 17 11.07 17.17 -3.91
C ARG A 17 11.27 16.44 -5.24
N PRO A 18 10.62 16.89 -6.32
CA PRO A 18 10.83 16.28 -7.63
C PRO A 18 12.28 16.45 -8.04
N GLY A 19 12.91 15.36 -8.47
CA GLY A 19 14.31 15.40 -8.90
C GLY A 19 14.90 14.03 -9.22
N ASN A 20 14.26 12.95 -8.77
CA ASN A 20 14.70 11.61 -9.08
C ASN A 20 14.57 11.30 -10.57
N LYS A 21 15.64 10.76 -11.15
CA LYS A 21 15.70 10.34 -12.55
C LYS A 21 15.48 8.83 -12.64
N TYR A 22 14.29 8.46 -13.09
CA TYR A 22 13.91 7.07 -13.34
C TYR A 22 14.13 6.72 -14.82
N SER A 23 14.83 5.62 -15.08
CA SER A 23 14.93 4.98 -16.40
C SER A 23 14.38 3.55 -16.32
N ALA A 24 14.27 2.87 -17.46
CA ALA A 24 13.88 1.46 -17.53
C ALA A 24 14.97 0.68 -18.27
N GLN A 25 15.29 -0.53 -17.80
CA GLN A 25 16.34 -1.37 -18.37
C GLN A 25 15.84 -2.78 -18.70
N GLY A 26 16.33 -3.31 -19.82
CA GLY A 26 16.02 -4.65 -20.31
C GLY A 26 14.61 -4.79 -20.93
N GLU A 27 14.31 -5.98 -21.46
CA GLU A 27 13.03 -6.27 -22.12
C GLU A 27 11.85 -6.13 -21.16
N ARG A 28 12.04 -6.47 -19.88
CA ARG A 28 11.03 -6.35 -18.82
C ARG A 28 10.82 -4.92 -18.31
N GLN A 29 11.51 -3.93 -18.88
CA GLN A 29 11.38 -2.50 -18.52
C GLN A 29 11.52 -2.26 -17.01
N VAL A 30 12.50 -2.92 -16.38
CA VAL A 30 12.71 -2.84 -14.93
C VAL A 30 13.17 -1.43 -14.58
N PRO A 31 12.53 -0.75 -13.60
CA PRO A 31 12.88 0.64 -13.29
C PRO A 31 14.27 0.71 -12.64
N VAL A 32 15.01 1.77 -12.98
CA VAL A 32 16.32 2.11 -12.43
C VAL A 32 16.29 3.54 -11.93
N LEU A 33 16.76 3.76 -10.70
CA LEU A 33 16.98 5.07 -10.12
C LEU A 33 18.49 5.38 -10.12
N GLN A 34 18.85 6.47 -10.80
CA GLN A 34 20.19 7.04 -10.73
C GLN A 34 20.31 7.87 -9.45
N THR A 35 21.13 7.42 -8.50
CA THR A 35 21.40 8.17 -7.27
C THR A 35 22.59 9.09 -7.48
N ASN A 36 22.58 10.29 -6.86
CA ASN A 36 23.66 11.26 -7.05
C ASN A 36 24.96 10.85 -6.33
N ASN A 37 24.84 10.15 -5.20
CA ASN A 37 25.95 9.88 -4.27
C ASN A 37 26.06 8.38 -3.90
N GLY A 38 25.65 7.47 -4.79
CA GLY A 38 25.63 6.04 -4.49
C GLY A 38 25.49 5.15 -5.72
N PRO A 39 25.36 3.83 -5.53
CA PRO A 39 25.07 2.92 -6.63
C PRO A 39 23.70 3.22 -7.24
N SER A 40 23.54 2.88 -8.52
CA SER A 40 22.22 2.84 -9.15
C SER A 40 21.35 1.77 -8.48
N LEU A 41 20.10 2.11 -8.18
CA LEU A 41 19.13 1.17 -7.62
C LEU A 41 18.23 0.64 -8.72
N MET A 42 17.93 -0.66 -8.70
CA MET A 42 17.10 -1.32 -9.71
C MET A 42 15.95 -2.09 -9.05
N GLY A 43 14.79 -2.06 -9.69
CA GLY A 43 13.59 -2.80 -9.26
C GLY A 43 12.59 -1.93 -8.50
N LEU A 44 11.30 -2.14 -8.78
CA LEU A 44 10.21 -1.32 -8.25
C LEU A 44 10.20 -1.30 -6.71
N ALA A 45 10.17 -2.49 -6.09
CA ALA A 45 10.13 -2.62 -4.63
C ALA A 45 11.38 -2.02 -3.95
N THR A 46 12.56 -2.25 -4.52
CA THR A 46 13.83 -1.70 -4.01
C THR A 46 13.84 -0.19 -4.02
N ILE A 47 13.49 0.41 -5.16
CA ILE A 47 13.47 1.86 -5.31
C ILE A 47 12.38 2.47 -4.42
N ALA A 48 11.19 1.87 -4.37
CA ALA A 48 10.10 2.33 -3.52
C ALA A 48 10.49 2.33 -2.03
N THR A 49 11.11 1.25 -1.54
CA THR A 49 11.64 1.16 -0.18
C THR A 49 12.69 2.22 0.10
N HIS A 50 13.58 2.49 -0.86
CA HIS A 50 14.57 3.57 -0.74
C HIS A 50 13.91 4.95 -0.63
N LEU A 51 12.90 5.25 -1.45
CA LEU A 51 12.17 6.52 -1.39
C LEU A 51 11.47 6.71 -0.04
N VAL A 52 10.87 5.64 0.52
CA VAL A 52 10.25 5.68 1.85
C VAL A 52 11.27 6.04 2.93
N LYS A 53 12.48 5.45 2.87
CA LYS A 53 13.58 5.77 3.79
C LYS A 53 14.08 7.20 3.61
N LEU A 54 14.26 7.66 2.38
CA LEU A 54 14.63 9.05 2.08
C LEU A 54 13.61 10.07 2.62
N ALA A 55 12.33 9.72 2.60
CA ALA A 55 11.26 10.54 3.13
C ALA A 55 11.14 10.49 4.66
N ASN A 56 11.99 9.72 5.34
CA ASN A 56 11.93 9.45 6.78
C ASN A 56 10.55 8.90 7.23
N LYS A 57 9.95 8.03 6.42
CA LYS A 57 8.63 7.42 6.65
C LYS A 57 8.72 5.90 6.84
N GLU A 58 9.75 5.43 7.55
CA GLU A 58 10.05 3.99 7.69
C GLU A 58 8.92 3.16 8.30
N HIS A 59 7.99 3.77 9.05
CA HIS A 59 6.78 3.10 9.53
C HIS A 59 5.94 2.48 8.40
N LEU A 60 6.02 3.01 7.17
CA LEU A 60 5.36 2.43 5.99
C LEU A 60 5.96 1.09 5.56
N LEU A 61 7.16 0.74 6.06
CA LEU A 61 7.80 -0.55 5.82
C LEU A 61 7.43 -1.59 6.89
N GLY A 62 6.58 -1.24 7.85
CA GLY A 62 6.21 -2.06 8.99
C GLY A 62 6.99 -1.69 10.26
N SER A 63 6.29 -1.74 11.40
CA SER A 63 6.82 -1.33 12.71
C SER A 63 7.37 -2.52 13.52
N THR A 64 6.82 -3.73 13.31
CA THR A 64 7.33 -4.97 13.93
C THR A 64 8.03 -5.87 12.91
N PRO A 65 8.83 -6.88 13.33
CA PRO A 65 9.41 -7.85 12.41
C PRO A 65 8.38 -8.57 11.55
N GLU A 66 7.24 -8.95 12.13
CA GLU A 66 6.14 -9.64 11.45
C GLU A 66 5.50 -8.73 10.40
N GLU A 67 5.24 -7.47 10.77
CA GLU A 67 4.67 -6.49 9.85
C GLU A 67 5.61 -6.21 8.67
N LYS A 68 6.92 -6.09 8.95
CA LYS A 68 7.96 -5.93 7.90
C LYS A 68 7.98 -7.12 6.95
N ALA A 69 7.85 -8.33 7.46
CA ALA A 69 7.79 -9.54 6.65
C ALA A 69 6.52 -9.56 5.76
N ILE A 70 5.37 -9.18 6.30
CA ILE A 70 4.12 -9.08 5.54
C ILE A 70 4.20 -8.01 4.45
N VAL A 71 4.77 -6.83 4.77
CA VAL A 71 5.00 -5.79 3.76
C VAL A 71 5.87 -6.33 2.64
N GLN A 72 7.00 -6.96 2.96
CA GLN A 72 7.91 -7.54 1.97
C GLN A 72 7.23 -8.61 1.11
N GLN A 73 6.43 -9.49 1.70
CA GLN A 73 5.63 -10.49 0.98
C GLN A 73 4.73 -9.82 -0.07
N TRP A 74 4.02 -8.73 0.29
CA TRP A 74 3.14 -8.04 -0.65
C TRP A 74 3.90 -7.25 -1.72
N LEU A 75 5.10 -6.74 -1.43
CA LEU A 75 5.97 -6.13 -2.43
C LEU A 75 6.47 -7.17 -3.44
N GLU A 76 6.81 -8.37 -2.99
CA GLU A 76 7.18 -9.49 -3.87
C GLU A 76 5.96 -9.95 -4.69
N TYR A 77 4.80 -10.12 -4.07
CA TYR A 77 3.55 -10.47 -4.73
C TYR A 77 3.20 -9.47 -5.84
N ARG A 78 3.38 -8.18 -5.58
CA ARG A 78 3.17 -7.11 -6.57
C ARG A 78 4.02 -7.33 -7.83
N VAL A 79 5.31 -7.61 -7.67
CA VAL A 79 6.24 -7.74 -8.80
C VAL A 79 6.09 -9.08 -9.52
N THR A 80 5.83 -10.16 -8.79
CA THR A 80 5.83 -11.53 -9.35
C THR A 80 4.46 -11.97 -9.87
N ARG A 81 3.38 -11.55 -9.19
CA ARG A 81 2.01 -11.93 -9.54
C ARG A 81 1.35 -10.79 -10.31
N VAL A 82 1.11 -9.64 -9.70
CA VAL A 82 0.30 -8.57 -10.31
C VAL A 82 0.91 -8.05 -11.63
N ASP A 83 2.22 -7.82 -11.67
CA ASP A 83 2.90 -7.33 -12.88
C ASP A 83 3.06 -8.42 -13.95
N GLY A 84 3.05 -9.70 -13.57
CA GLY A 84 3.20 -10.84 -14.47
C GLY A 84 1.90 -11.34 -15.11
N HIS A 85 0.73 -10.95 -14.60
CA HIS A 85 -0.56 -11.41 -15.14
C HIS A 85 -0.92 -10.64 -16.41
N SER A 86 -1.27 -11.38 -17.46
CA SER A 86 -1.64 -10.84 -18.78
C SER A 86 -3.02 -11.30 -19.26
N SER A 87 -3.64 -12.30 -18.62
CA SER A 87 -4.98 -12.78 -18.97
C SER A 87 -6.07 -12.30 -17.99
N LYS A 88 -7.33 -12.34 -18.44
CA LYS A 88 -8.48 -11.99 -17.61
C LYS A 88 -8.74 -13.06 -16.54
N GLU A 89 -8.56 -14.33 -16.89
CA GLU A 89 -8.75 -15.48 -16.02
C GLU A 89 -7.80 -15.45 -14.81
N ASP A 90 -6.54 -15.11 -15.07
CA ASP A 90 -5.54 -14.94 -14.00
C ASP A 90 -5.92 -13.77 -13.09
N THR A 91 -6.44 -12.68 -13.68
CA THR A 91 -6.89 -11.50 -12.93
C THR A 91 -8.06 -11.85 -11.99
N HIS A 92 -9.04 -12.64 -12.43
CA HIS A 92 -10.13 -13.08 -11.57
C HIS A 92 -9.67 -13.98 -10.42
N THR A 93 -8.70 -14.86 -10.68
CA THR A 93 -8.12 -15.73 -9.65
C THR A 93 -7.39 -14.90 -8.60
N LEU A 94 -6.56 -13.96 -9.05
CA LEU A 94 -5.87 -13.00 -8.19
C LEU A 94 -6.86 -12.21 -7.31
N LEU A 95 -7.93 -11.69 -7.90
CA LEU A 95 -8.93 -10.90 -7.17
C LEU A 95 -9.73 -11.74 -6.18
N LYS A 96 -9.99 -13.03 -6.47
CA LYS A 96 -10.63 -13.96 -5.53
C LYS A 96 -9.75 -14.19 -4.31
N ASP A 97 -8.48 -14.51 -4.50
CA ASP A 97 -7.54 -14.77 -3.41
C ASP A 97 -7.36 -13.52 -2.53
N LEU A 98 -7.20 -12.35 -3.17
CA LEU A 98 -7.08 -11.07 -2.46
C LEU A 98 -8.36 -10.71 -1.71
N ASN A 99 -9.53 -11.01 -2.28
CA ASN A 99 -10.81 -10.75 -1.62
C ASN A 99 -10.99 -11.57 -0.34
N SER A 100 -10.59 -12.84 -0.36
CA SER A 100 -10.60 -13.69 0.83
C SER A 100 -9.58 -13.20 1.86
N TYR A 101 -8.36 -12.83 1.41
CA TYR A 101 -7.31 -12.33 2.32
C TYR A 101 -7.72 -11.06 3.08
N LEU A 102 -8.45 -10.16 2.40
CA LEU A 102 -8.90 -8.88 2.94
C LEU A 102 -10.22 -8.97 3.74
N GLU A 103 -10.79 -10.15 3.95
CA GLU A 103 -12.08 -10.29 4.65
C GLU A 103 -12.06 -9.66 6.04
N ASP A 104 -11.00 -9.90 6.80
CA ASP A 104 -10.80 -9.48 8.19
C ASP A 104 -9.80 -8.32 8.35
N LYS A 105 -9.36 -7.69 7.25
CA LYS A 105 -8.28 -6.69 7.26
C LYS A 105 -8.68 -5.35 6.67
N VAL A 106 -8.21 -4.27 7.28
CA VAL A 106 -8.40 -2.91 6.75
C VAL A 106 -7.37 -2.61 5.66
N TYR A 107 -6.13 -3.01 5.91
CA TYR A 107 -4.96 -2.85 5.04
C TYR A 107 -4.26 -4.20 4.85
N LEU A 108 -3.31 -4.29 3.91
CA LEU A 108 -2.63 -5.55 3.62
C LEU A 108 -1.81 -6.07 4.81
N ALA A 109 -1.24 -5.19 5.63
CA ALA A 109 -0.53 -5.54 6.85
C ALA A 109 -1.45 -5.61 8.09
N GLY A 110 -2.77 -5.71 7.90
CA GLY A 110 -3.76 -5.76 8.97
C GLY A 110 -4.40 -4.40 9.24
N PHE A 111 -3.90 -3.68 10.25
CA PHE A 111 -4.50 -2.41 10.72
C PHE A 111 -3.72 -1.15 10.37
N ASN A 112 -2.48 -1.30 9.93
CA ASN A 112 -1.62 -0.19 9.57
C ASN A 112 -1.53 -0.02 8.06
N PHE A 113 -1.54 1.23 7.63
CA PHE A 113 -1.30 1.58 6.23
C PHE A 113 0.19 1.50 5.92
N THR A 114 0.55 0.79 4.85
CA THR A 114 1.95 0.49 4.51
C THR A 114 2.26 0.74 3.03
N LEU A 115 3.54 0.64 2.67
CA LEU A 115 3.99 0.70 1.28
C LEU A 115 3.34 -0.39 0.41
N ALA A 116 3.01 -1.53 1.00
CA ALA A 116 2.29 -2.60 0.32
C ALA A 116 0.95 -2.11 -0.24
N ASP A 117 0.16 -1.37 0.56
CA ASP A 117 -1.13 -0.86 0.14
C ASP A 117 -1.00 0.12 -1.04
N ILE A 118 0.01 0.99 -1.00
CA ILE A 118 0.27 1.99 -2.04
C ILE A 118 0.63 1.31 -3.36
N LEU A 119 1.61 0.41 -3.34
CA LEU A 119 2.08 -0.22 -4.58
C LEU A 119 1.06 -1.22 -5.12
N LEU A 120 0.34 -1.94 -4.27
CA LEU A 120 -0.70 -2.85 -4.75
C LEU A 120 -1.87 -2.06 -5.36
N TYR A 121 -2.25 -0.92 -4.77
CA TYR A 121 -3.26 -0.03 -5.34
C TYR A 121 -2.88 0.45 -6.75
N TYR A 122 -1.65 0.94 -6.96
CA TYR A 122 -1.20 1.35 -8.29
C TYR A 122 -1.16 0.19 -9.28
N GLY A 123 -0.67 -0.98 -8.85
CA GLY A 123 -0.61 -2.17 -9.70
C GLY A 123 -1.98 -2.69 -10.13
N LEU A 124 -2.95 -2.64 -9.20
CA LEU A 124 -4.32 -3.12 -9.43
C LEU A 124 -5.22 -2.11 -10.13
N HIS A 125 -4.86 -0.82 -10.16
CA HIS A 125 -5.70 0.24 -10.72
C HIS A 125 -6.19 -0.08 -12.14
N ARG A 126 -5.30 -0.57 -13.01
CA ARG A 126 -5.64 -0.99 -14.38
C ARG A 126 -6.71 -2.08 -14.45
N PHE A 127 -6.72 -3.02 -13.51
CA PHE A 127 -7.69 -4.11 -13.51
C PHE A 127 -9.03 -3.65 -12.92
N ILE A 128 -8.99 -2.91 -11.83
CA ILE A 128 -10.18 -2.48 -11.07
C ILE A 128 -11.01 -1.45 -11.84
N VAL A 129 -10.38 -0.58 -12.63
CA VAL A 129 -11.09 0.36 -13.50
C VAL A 129 -11.96 -0.36 -14.52
N ASP A 130 -11.47 -1.47 -15.09
CA ASP A 130 -12.14 -2.22 -16.15
C ASP A 130 -13.23 -3.18 -15.63
N LEU A 131 -13.32 -3.40 -14.32
CA LEU A 131 -14.36 -4.25 -13.74
C LEU A 131 -15.75 -3.64 -13.89
N THR A 132 -16.72 -4.50 -14.21
CA THR A 132 -18.15 -4.22 -14.17
C THR A 132 -18.64 -3.97 -12.74
N VAL A 133 -19.85 -3.43 -12.62
CA VAL A 133 -20.50 -3.22 -11.32
C VAL A 133 -20.67 -4.55 -10.58
N GLN A 134 -21.09 -5.61 -11.28
CA GLN A 134 -21.34 -6.94 -10.74
C GLN A 134 -20.06 -7.62 -10.24
N GLU A 135 -18.94 -7.44 -10.94
CA GLU A 135 -17.63 -7.95 -10.49
C GLU A 135 -17.16 -7.20 -9.24
N LYS A 136 -17.32 -5.87 -9.22
CA LYS A 136 -17.00 -5.05 -8.02
C LYS A 136 -17.82 -5.48 -6.80
N GLU A 137 -19.08 -5.88 -6.99
CA GLU A 137 -19.93 -6.44 -5.93
C GLU A 137 -19.49 -7.86 -5.51
N SER A 138 -18.99 -8.67 -6.44
CA SER A 138 -18.45 -10.00 -6.15
C SER A 138 -17.14 -9.94 -5.35
N TYR A 139 -16.32 -8.91 -5.57
CA TYR A 139 -15.06 -8.67 -4.87
C TYR A 139 -15.20 -7.60 -3.78
N LEU A 140 -16.16 -7.77 -2.87
CA LEU A 140 -16.55 -6.77 -1.89
C LEU A 140 -15.40 -6.23 -1.04
N ASN A 141 -14.52 -7.11 -0.54
CA ASN A 141 -13.41 -6.73 0.35
C ASN A 141 -12.32 -5.98 -0.41
N VAL A 142 -12.03 -6.39 -1.65
CA VAL A 142 -11.12 -5.66 -2.55
C VAL A 142 -11.70 -4.29 -2.89
N SER A 143 -12.97 -4.21 -3.26
CA SER A 143 -13.67 -2.96 -3.56
C SER A 143 -13.66 -2.01 -2.36
N ARG A 144 -13.90 -2.53 -1.15
CA ARG A 144 -13.81 -1.76 0.10
C ARG A 144 -12.40 -1.23 0.33
N TRP A 145 -11.38 -2.09 0.28
CA TRP A 145 -9.98 -1.70 0.46
C TRP A 145 -9.55 -0.67 -0.60
N PHE A 146 -9.81 -0.93 -1.88
CA PHE A 146 -9.46 -0.03 -2.99
C PHE A 146 -10.15 1.33 -2.85
N CYS A 147 -11.43 1.33 -2.45
CA CYS A 147 -12.17 2.56 -2.19
C CYS A 147 -11.58 3.35 -1.01
N HIS A 148 -11.08 2.67 0.01
CA HIS A 148 -10.40 3.30 1.12
C HIS A 148 -9.05 3.92 0.69
N ILE A 149 -8.21 3.16 -0.04
CA ILE A 149 -6.88 3.64 -0.47
C ILE A 149 -6.98 4.79 -1.47
N GLN A 150 -7.94 4.78 -2.41
CA GLN A 150 -8.08 5.88 -3.39
C GLN A 150 -8.47 7.22 -2.75
N HIS A 151 -9.01 7.21 -1.53
CA HIS A 151 -9.34 8.42 -0.77
C HIS A 151 -8.30 8.74 0.31
N TYR A 152 -7.24 7.93 0.44
CA TYR A 152 -6.13 8.22 1.33
C TYR A 152 -5.37 9.46 0.82
N PRO A 153 -5.02 10.42 1.70
CA PRO A 153 -4.35 11.65 1.30
C PRO A 153 -3.14 11.42 0.38
N ASP A 154 -3.07 12.18 -0.70
CA ASP A 154 -1.96 12.22 -1.67
C ASP A 154 -1.62 10.90 -2.41
N ILE A 155 -2.40 9.83 -2.24
CA ILE A 155 -2.17 8.54 -2.93
C ILE A 155 -2.73 8.53 -4.35
N ARG A 156 -4.03 8.78 -4.55
CA ARG A 156 -4.67 8.69 -5.88
C ARG A 156 -4.09 9.67 -6.89
N GLN A 157 -3.84 10.91 -6.47
CA GLN A 157 -3.34 11.99 -7.32
C GLN A 157 -4.17 12.15 -8.61
N HIS A 158 -3.56 11.88 -9.78
CA HIS A 158 -4.18 12.04 -11.10
C HIS A 158 -4.84 10.76 -11.63
N LEU A 159 -4.82 9.66 -10.86
CA LEU A 159 -5.49 8.41 -11.25
C LEU A 159 -7.00 8.58 -11.24
N SER A 160 -7.67 7.93 -12.21
CA SER A 160 -9.12 7.96 -12.31
C SER A 160 -9.76 7.41 -11.03
N SER A 161 -10.79 8.10 -10.54
CA SER A 161 -11.59 7.62 -9.43
C SER A 161 -12.43 6.43 -9.87
N VAL A 162 -12.40 5.35 -9.10
CA VAL A 162 -13.32 4.23 -9.32
C VAL A 162 -14.53 4.41 -8.42
N VAL A 163 -15.71 4.42 -9.04
CA VAL A 163 -16.98 4.54 -8.31
C VAL A 163 -17.39 3.16 -7.78
N PHE A 164 -17.71 3.10 -6.50
CA PHE A 164 -18.25 1.91 -5.84
C PHE A 164 -19.63 2.23 -5.27
N ILE A 165 -20.63 1.41 -5.60
CA ILE A 165 -22.02 1.62 -5.15
C ILE A 165 -22.14 1.22 -3.68
N LYS A 166 -22.55 2.16 -2.84
CA LYS A 166 -22.51 2.04 -1.37
C LYS A 166 -23.53 1.06 -0.76
N ASN A 167 -24.49 0.56 -1.54
CA ASN A 167 -25.66 -0.17 -1.01
C ASN A 167 -25.33 -1.46 -0.24
N ARG A 168 -24.11 -2.02 -0.35
CA ARG A 168 -23.63 -3.12 0.51
C ARG A 168 -22.29 -2.87 1.22
N LEU A 169 -21.58 -1.80 0.88
CA LEU A 169 -20.26 -1.48 1.45
C LEU A 169 -20.34 -0.83 2.85
N LEU A 170 -21.50 -0.25 3.19
CA LEU A 170 -21.69 0.46 4.47
C LEU A 170 -21.80 -0.46 5.70
N ILE A 171 -22.17 -1.74 5.52
CA ILE A 171 -22.31 -2.68 6.65
C ILE A 171 -20.94 -2.93 7.32
N PHE A 172 -19.85 -2.96 6.55
CA PHE A 172 -18.49 -3.11 7.10
C PHE A 172 -17.89 -1.82 7.65
N ARG A 173 -18.38 -0.66 7.20
CA ARG A 173 -17.87 0.63 7.68
C ARG A 173 -18.16 0.80 9.17
N ILE A 174 -19.31 0.36 9.65
CA ILE A 174 -19.74 0.48 11.06
C ILE A 174 -18.95 -0.45 11.98
N GLN A 175 -18.67 -1.70 11.57
CA GLN A 175 -17.91 -2.63 12.42
C GLN A 175 -16.42 -2.24 12.53
N ILE A 176 -15.81 -1.77 11.43
CA ILE A 176 -14.39 -1.42 11.43
C ILE A 176 -14.14 -0.08 12.14
N THR A 177 -14.98 0.96 11.98
CA THR A 177 -14.81 2.18 12.79
C THR A 177 -15.03 1.91 14.27
N SER A 178 -15.97 1.03 14.63
CA SER A 178 -16.18 0.66 16.04
C SER A 178 -14.97 -0.05 16.63
N LEU A 179 -14.31 -0.95 15.89
CA LEU A 179 -13.09 -1.64 16.35
C LEU A 179 -11.86 -0.72 16.39
N ILE A 180 -11.69 0.18 15.42
CA ILE A 180 -10.56 1.13 15.42
C ILE A 180 -10.72 2.17 16.55
N GLN A 181 -11.93 2.65 16.83
CA GLN A 181 -12.18 3.52 17.98
C GLN A 181 -12.01 2.77 19.31
N HIS A 182 -12.43 1.52 19.39
CA HIS A 182 -12.21 0.68 20.56
C HIS A 182 -10.71 0.47 20.80
N CYS A 183 -9.93 0.00 19.82
CA CYS A 183 -8.48 -0.18 19.97
C CYS A 183 -7.72 1.12 20.30
N ARG A 184 -8.13 2.29 19.79
CA ARG A 184 -7.53 3.58 20.17
C ARG A 184 -7.81 4.01 21.61
N LEU A 185 -8.94 3.61 22.19
CA LEU A 185 -9.29 3.94 23.58
C LEU A 185 -8.60 3.02 24.60
N TYR A 186 -8.26 1.79 24.23
CA TYR A 186 -7.61 0.83 25.14
C TYR A 186 -6.07 0.78 25.02
N TYR A 187 -5.48 1.37 23.98
CA TYR A 187 -4.01 1.40 23.76
C TYR A 187 -3.45 2.83 23.63
N THR A 188 -3.88 3.76 24.47
CA THR A 188 -3.06 4.94 24.76
C THR A 188 -1.93 4.52 25.70
N PRO A 189 -0.64 4.74 25.37
CA PRO A 189 0.43 4.58 26.35
C PRO A 189 0.20 5.63 27.44
N SER A 190 -0.35 5.22 28.58
CA SER A 190 -0.32 6.03 29.79
C SER A 190 1.16 6.23 30.13
N ALA A 191 1.55 7.50 30.23
CA ALA A 191 2.86 7.97 30.61
C ALA A 191 3.57 7.03 31.60
N PHE A 192 4.71 6.47 31.19
CA PHE A 192 5.69 6.02 32.16
C PHE A 192 6.15 7.24 32.97
N PRO A 193 6.05 7.23 34.31
CA PRO A 193 6.68 8.28 35.10
C PRO A 193 8.20 8.13 34.95
N GLU A 194 8.88 9.24 34.67
CA GLU A 194 10.34 9.28 34.72
C GLU A 194 10.83 8.93 36.13
N PRO A 195 11.93 8.17 36.28
CA PRO A 195 12.50 7.89 37.58
C PRO A 195 13.05 9.19 38.19
N ASN A 196 12.60 9.51 39.41
CA ASN A 196 13.15 10.61 40.20
C ASN A 196 14.64 10.38 40.47
N ASP A 197 15.47 11.32 40.04
CA ASP A 197 16.84 11.51 40.53
C ASP A 197 16.79 12.00 41.99
N SER A 198 16.54 11.08 42.91
CA SER A 198 16.75 11.31 44.34
C SER A 198 16.79 9.98 45.08
N ASP A 199 17.87 9.22 44.90
CA ASP A 199 18.39 8.28 45.90
C ASP A 199 19.79 7.83 45.48
N ALA A 200 20.78 8.67 45.85
CA ALA A 200 22.16 8.26 45.95
C ALA A 200 22.45 7.84 47.39
N PRO A 201 22.99 6.63 47.60
CA PRO A 201 23.94 6.34 48.66
C PRO A 201 25.37 6.25 48.13
#